data_AF-L9YRA6-F1
#
_entry.id   AF-L9YRA6-F1
#
_cell.length_a   1.000
_cell.length_b   1.000
_cell.length_c   1.000
_cell.angle_alpha   90.00
_cell.angle_beta   90.00
_cell.angle_gamma   90.00
#
_symmetry.space_group_name_H-M   'P 1'
#
loop_
_entity.id
_entity.type
_entity.pdbx_description
1 polymer ?
#
loop_
_entity_poly.entity_id
_entity_poly.type
_entity_poly.pdbx_seq_one_letter_code
_entity_poly.pdbx_strand_id
1 'polypeptide(L)'
;MTTKLNLSDALSYGLDRITTRGGAILVVVYALFQLAMQVSVQSLFSRVLADVFPDEKSSQLYPLAVDLPIAVSAGVTALLVLVGAVIGVVTIRALYAGINDVPTADHTRRLARTAGVTVIVSVVTFVAVLVGTAFLIFPGIFLAVSLVFATVVVIIEDAGVIESLERSWELSSGHRFRLLVLGVIIGAGGGLVRLAFGIVGVFAPVVGELATTVTSGVLSLFGAAVLVGAYRQLAGDREPRSPSEW
;
A
#
# COMPACT_ATOMS: atom_id res chain seq x y z
N MET A 1 -19.64 5.44 -24.51
CA MET A 1 -20.09 6.02 -23.22
C MET A 1 -18.95 5.82 -22.25
N THR A 2 -18.35 6.87 -21.71
CA THR A 2 -17.26 6.72 -20.71
C THR A 2 -17.86 6.20 -19.41
N THR A 3 -17.47 5.00 -18.98
CA THR A 3 -17.94 4.41 -17.73
C THR A 3 -17.29 5.19 -16.60
N LYS A 4 -18.01 6.19 -16.08
CA LYS A 4 -17.49 7.02 -15.00
C LYS A 4 -17.20 6.12 -13.80
N LEU A 5 -15.98 6.17 -13.23
CA LEU A 5 -15.57 5.38 -12.04
C LEU A 5 -16.69 5.22 -11.01
N ASN A 6 -17.15 3.99 -10.78
CA ASN A 6 -18.20 3.67 -9.82
C ASN A 6 -17.57 3.29 -8.48
N LEU A 7 -17.72 4.18 -7.49
CA LEU A 7 -17.15 3.99 -6.15
C LEU A 7 -17.74 2.76 -5.46
N SER A 8 -19.05 2.53 -5.62
CA SER A 8 -19.74 1.36 -5.04
C SER A 8 -19.16 0.05 -5.58
N ASP A 9 -18.95 -0.03 -6.89
CA ASP A 9 -18.42 -1.24 -7.53
C ASP A 9 -16.97 -1.50 -7.09
N ALA A 10 -16.16 -0.44 -6.96
CA ALA A 10 -14.78 -0.56 -6.47
C ALA A 10 -14.73 -1.01 -5.00
N LEU A 11 -15.59 -0.46 -4.15
CA LEU A 11 -15.70 -0.84 -2.73
C LEU A 11 -16.23 -2.28 -2.57
N SER A 12 -17.27 -2.64 -3.32
CA SER A 12 -17.87 -3.98 -3.30
C SER A 12 -16.84 -5.03 -3.77
N TYR A 13 -16.10 -4.73 -4.84
CA TYR A 13 -14.99 -5.56 -5.28
C TYR A 13 -13.96 -5.82 -4.17
N GLY A 14 -13.61 -4.78 -3.40
CA GLY A 14 -12.72 -4.91 -2.25
C GLY A 14 -13.26 -5.84 -1.16
N LEU A 15 -14.53 -5.67 -0.80
CA LEU A 15 -15.21 -6.48 0.24
C LEU A 15 -15.35 -7.94 -0.18
N ASP A 16 -15.82 -8.18 -1.40
CA ASP A 16 -15.99 -9.52 -1.95
C ASP A 16 -14.66 -10.27 -2.00
N ARG A 17 -13.56 -9.56 -2.28
CA ARG A 17 -12.27 -10.20 -2.41
C ARG A 17 -11.66 -10.61 -1.07
N ILE A 18 -11.80 -9.80 -0.03
CA ILE A 18 -11.25 -10.10 1.29
C ILE A 18 -12.05 -11.19 2.01
N THR A 19 -13.36 -11.26 1.75
CA THR A 19 -14.24 -12.28 2.35
C THR A 19 -14.06 -13.68 1.74
N THR A 20 -13.31 -13.82 0.64
CA THR A 20 -12.95 -15.11 0.06
C THR A 20 -11.91 -15.87 0.90
N ARG A 21 -11.77 -17.20 0.69
CA ARG A 21 -10.74 -18.01 1.35
C ARG A 21 -9.32 -17.51 1.05
N GLY A 22 -9.03 -17.20 -0.21
CA GLY A 22 -7.74 -16.60 -0.58
C GLY A 22 -7.52 -15.23 0.07
N GLY A 23 -8.58 -14.42 0.16
CA GLY A 23 -8.60 -13.15 0.89
C GLY A 23 -8.19 -13.30 2.35
N ALA A 24 -8.79 -14.25 3.07
CA ALA A 24 -8.47 -14.52 4.47
C ALA A 24 -7.01 -14.95 4.68
N ILE A 25 -6.46 -15.79 3.79
CA ILE A 25 -5.04 -16.17 3.84
C ILE A 25 -4.14 -14.96 3.63
N LEU A 26 -4.43 -14.11 2.63
CA LEU A 26 -3.66 -12.89 2.40
C LEU A 26 -3.74 -11.91 3.57
N VAL A 27 -4.90 -11.80 4.24
CA VAL A 27 -5.04 -11.00 5.47
C VAL A 27 -4.08 -11.49 6.55
N VAL A 28 -4.02 -12.79 6.81
CA VAL A 28 -3.13 -13.35 7.83
C VAL A 28 -1.66 -13.10 7.46
N VAL A 29 -1.28 -13.36 6.21
CA VAL A 29 0.07 -13.09 5.72
C VAL A 29 0.44 -11.61 5.87
N TYR A 30 -0.46 -10.71 5.48
CA TYR A 30 -0.25 -9.26 5.63
C TYR A 30 -0.18 -8.83 7.09
N ALA A 31 -1.04 -9.37 7.96
CA ALA A 31 -1.02 -9.03 9.38
C ALA A 31 0.30 -9.44 10.04
N LEU A 32 0.79 -10.65 9.76
CA LEU A 32 2.09 -11.12 10.24
C LEU A 32 3.25 -10.30 9.68
N PHE A 33 3.21 -10.00 8.38
CA PHE A 33 4.21 -9.15 7.74
C PHE A 33 4.23 -7.73 8.33
N GLN A 34 3.06 -7.11 8.52
CA GLN A 34 2.93 -5.78 9.12
C GLN A 34 3.44 -5.77 10.56
N LEU A 35 3.15 -6.80 11.35
CA LEU A 35 3.69 -6.94 12.69
C LEU A 35 5.22 -7.03 12.68
N ALA A 36 5.78 -7.88 11.82
CA ALA A 36 7.24 -8.01 11.70
C ALA A 36 7.88 -6.68 11.26
N MET A 37 7.28 -6.00 10.29
CA MET A 37 7.73 -4.68 9.81
C MET A 37 7.67 -3.65 10.92
N GLN A 38 6.58 -3.61 11.70
CA GLN A 38 6.41 -2.69 12.81
C GLN A 38 7.43 -2.92 13.92
N VAL A 39 7.64 -4.16 14.36
CA VAL A 39 8.69 -4.50 15.34
C VAL A 39 10.05 -4.04 14.86
N SER A 40 10.39 -4.34 13.59
CA SER A 40 11.67 -3.94 12.99
C SER A 40 11.85 -2.42 12.95
N VAL A 41 10.82 -1.69 12.52
CA VAL A 41 10.83 -0.23 12.46
C VAL A 41 10.92 0.38 13.85
N GLN A 42 10.12 -0.08 14.82
CA GLN A 42 10.20 0.41 16.20
C GLN A 42 11.57 0.15 16.83
N SER A 43 12.16 -1.02 16.59
CA SER A 43 13.52 -1.36 17.04
C SER A 43 14.60 -0.49 16.41
N LEU A 44 14.43 -0.08 15.15
CA LEU A 44 15.34 0.84 14.48
C LEU A 44 15.19 2.26 15.03
N PHE A 45 13.95 2.75 15.13
CA PHE A 45 13.67 4.11 15.57
C PHE A 45 14.02 4.32 17.04
N SER A 46 13.74 3.35 17.92
CA SER A 46 14.12 3.45 19.34
C SER A 46 15.62 3.68 19.53
N ARG A 47 16.46 3.13 18.64
CA ARG A 47 17.92 3.32 18.63
C ARG A 47 18.35 4.63 17.99
N VAL A 48 17.77 4.99 16.84
CA VAL A 48 18.11 6.24 16.13
C VAL A 48 17.72 7.47 16.95
N LEU A 49 16.63 7.37 17.71
CA LEU A 49 16.09 8.46 18.52
C LEU A 49 16.49 8.37 20.00
N ALA A 50 17.34 7.41 20.38
CA ALA A 50 17.79 7.22 21.76
C ALA A 50 18.45 8.49 22.35
N ASP A 51 19.18 9.24 21.53
CA ASP A 51 19.83 10.48 21.96
C ASP A 51 18.88 11.69 22.02
N VAL A 52 17.67 11.56 21.44
CA VAL A 52 16.69 12.66 21.33
C VAL A 52 15.63 12.57 22.42
N PHE A 53 15.24 11.35 22.83
CA PHE A 53 14.18 11.12 23.80
C PHE A 53 14.70 10.37 25.04
N PRO A 54 14.26 10.74 26.26
CA PRO A 54 14.52 9.95 27.46
C PRO A 54 13.99 8.52 27.33
N ASP A 55 14.66 7.55 27.95
CA ASP A 55 14.32 6.11 27.89
C ASP A 55 12.85 5.81 28.26
N GLU A 56 12.31 6.56 29.22
CA GLU A 56 10.91 6.47 29.65
C GLU A 56 9.92 6.84 28.53
N LYS A 57 10.24 7.83 27.69
CA LYS A 57 9.40 8.19 26.54
C LYS A 57 9.62 7.25 25.36
N SER A 58 10.84 6.79 25.16
CA SER A 58 11.18 5.83 24.11
C SER A 58 10.44 4.50 24.26
N SER A 59 10.32 3.98 25.50
CA SER A 59 9.56 2.76 25.79
C SER A 59 8.04 2.91 25.61
N GLN A 60 7.50 4.11 25.81
CA GLN A 60 6.08 4.41 25.54
C GLN A 60 5.80 4.60 24.04
N LEU A 61 6.72 5.24 23.31
CA LEU A 61 6.58 5.49 21.87
C LEU A 61 6.85 4.24 21.02
N TYR A 62 7.71 3.33 21.49
CA TYR A 62 8.14 2.13 20.78
C TYR A 62 7.95 0.86 21.63
N PRO A 63 6.71 0.52 22.01
CA PRO A 63 6.44 -0.59 22.95
C PRO A 63 6.78 -1.98 22.40
N LEU A 64 6.93 -2.13 21.08
CA LEU A 64 7.31 -3.38 20.41
C LEU A 64 8.80 -3.40 19.99
N ALA A 65 9.59 -2.40 20.38
CA ALA A 65 11.01 -2.39 20.07
C ALA A 65 11.74 -3.54 20.77
N VAL A 66 12.57 -4.23 20.00
CA VAL A 66 13.51 -5.23 20.49
C VAL A 66 14.89 -4.61 20.54
N ASP A 67 15.63 -4.92 21.60
CA ASP A 67 16.94 -4.37 21.82
C ASP A 67 17.99 -5.03 20.91
N LEU A 68 18.16 -4.46 19.71
CA LEU A 68 19.10 -4.94 18.68
C LEU A 68 20.09 -3.84 18.28
N PRO A 69 21.32 -4.19 17.88
CA PRO A 69 22.26 -3.22 17.31
C PRO A 69 21.67 -2.53 16.08
N ILE A 70 21.93 -1.23 15.91
CA ILE A 70 21.35 -0.41 14.83
C ILE A 70 21.58 -1.02 13.44
N ALA A 71 22.76 -1.60 13.20
CA ALA A 71 23.10 -2.25 11.93
C ALA A 71 22.21 -3.48 11.64
N VAL A 72 21.89 -4.26 12.69
CA VAL A 72 21.00 -5.42 12.58
C VAL A 72 19.57 -4.96 12.32
N SER A 73 19.06 -4.00 13.10
CA SER A 73 17.71 -3.45 12.90
C SER A 73 17.53 -2.82 11.52
N ALA A 74 18.54 -2.06 11.05
CA ALA A 74 18.53 -1.46 9.72
C ALA A 74 18.55 -2.54 8.62
N GLY A 75 19.39 -3.57 8.76
CA GLY A 75 19.46 -4.69 7.83
C GLY A 75 18.15 -5.48 7.75
N VAL A 76 17.55 -5.81 8.90
CA VAL A 76 16.25 -6.49 8.98
C VAL A 76 15.14 -5.63 8.38
N THR A 77 15.12 -4.33 8.68
CA THR A 77 14.13 -3.40 8.11
C THR A 77 14.26 -3.33 6.59
N ALA A 78 15.48 -3.18 6.07
CA ALA A 78 15.73 -3.17 4.63
C ALA A 78 15.30 -4.48 3.95
N LEU A 79 15.58 -5.63 4.57
CA LEU A 79 15.13 -6.93 4.08
C LEU A 79 13.60 -7.03 4.06
N LEU A 80 12.92 -6.61 5.13
CA LEU A 80 11.46 -6.63 5.22
C LEU A 80 10.82 -5.68 4.21
N VAL A 81 11.43 -4.54 3.90
CA VAL A 81 10.97 -3.66 2.80
C VAL A 81 11.00 -4.40 1.46
N LEU A 82 12.08 -5.13 1.16
CA LEU A 82 12.19 -5.91 -0.08
C LEU A 82 11.16 -7.05 -0.12
N VAL A 83 10.98 -7.76 1.00
CA VAL A 83 9.96 -8.82 1.13
C VAL A 83 8.55 -8.24 0.95
N GLY A 84 8.28 -7.07 1.54
CA GLY A 84 7.01 -6.36 1.41
C GLY A 84 6.71 -5.96 -0.02
N ALA A 85 7.71 -5.51 -0.78
CA ALA A 85 7.56 -5.22 -2.20
C ALA A 85 7.13 -6.48 -2.99
N VAL A 86 7.76 -7.63 -2.73
CA VAL A 86 7.39 -8.90 -3.37
C VAL A 86 5.98 -9.34 -2.98
N ILE A 87 5.63 -9.28 -1.69
CA ILE A 87 4.29 -9.59 -1.18
C ILE A 87 3.24 -8.68 -1.85
N GLY A 88 3.54 -7.39 -1.99
CA GLY A 88 2.67 -6.42 -2.66
C GLY A 88 2.44 -6.74 -4.14
N VAL A 89 3.50 -7.10 -4.87
CA VAL A 89 3.42 -7.54 -6.28
C VAL A 89 2.53 -8.78 -6.40
N VAL A 90 2.78 -9.82 -5.60
CA VAL A 90 1.99 -11.05 -5.61
C VAL A 90 0.53 -10.77 -5.26
N THR A 91 0.28 -9.90 -4.29
CA THR A 91 -1.06 -9.54 -3.83
C THR A 91 -1.85 -8.81 -4.88
N ILE A 92 -1.26 -7.80 -5.54
CA ILE A 92 -1.94 -7.08 -6.61
C ILE A 92 -2.23 -8.02 -7.79
N ARG A 93 -1.29 -8.90 -8.17
CA ARG A 93 -1.52 -9.92 -9.22
C ARG A 93 -2.64 -10.89 -8.84
N ALA A 94 -2.64 -11.40 -7.60
CA ALA A 94 -3.68 -12.26 -7.05
C ALA A 94 -5.07 -11.58 -7.06
N LEU A 95 -5.11 -10.33 -6.61
CA LEU A 95 -6.34 -9.53 -6.58
C LEU A 95 -6.88 -9.32 -7.99
N TYR A 96 -6.01 -9.11 -8.98
CA TYR A 96 -6.40 -8.90 -10.37
C TYR A 96 -6.83 -10.19 -11.10
N ALA A 97 -6.00 -11.24 -11.06
CA ALA A 97 -6.17 -12.45 -11.85
C ALA A 97 -7.12 -13.49 -11.21
N GLY A 98 -7.10 -13.64 -9.88
CA GLY A 98 -7.72 -14.80 -9.23
C GLY A 98 -7.09 -15.11 -7.88
N ILE A 99 -7.67 -14.67 -6.76
CA ILE A 99 -7.09 -14.84 -5.42
C ILE A 99 -7.11 -16.29 -4.95
N ASN A 100 -7.97 -17.11 -5.56
CA ASN A 100 -8.10 -18.53 -5.27
C ASN A 100 -7.09 -19.39 -6.05
N ASP A 101 -6.39 -18.83 -7.04
CA ASP A 101 -5.43 -19.54 -7.93
C ASP A 101 -3.96 -19.14 -7.65
N VAL A 102 -3.69 -18.66 -6.44
CA VAL A 102 -2.36 -18.22 -5.99
C VAL A 102 -1.67 -19.34 -5.20
N PRO A 103 -0.37 -19.65 -5.44
CA PRO A 103 0.52 -19.09 -6.46
C PRO A 103 0.60 -19.97 -7.72
N THR A 104 0.30 -19.41 -8.89
CA THR A 104 0.60 -20.04 -10.20
C THR A 104 1.91 -19.47 -10.78
N ALA A 105 2.68 -20.27 -11.52
CA ALA A 105 4.00 -19.91 -12.06
C ALA A 105 4.03 -18.54 -12.80
N ASP A 106 2.97 -18.17 -13.52
CA ASP A 106 2.85 -16.88 -14.20
C ASP A 106 2.83 -15.67 -13.26
N HIS A 107 2.32 -15.82 -12.02
CA HIS A 107 2.32 -14.75 -11.02
C HIS A 107 3.72 -14.40 -10.53
N THR A 108 4.69 -15.30 -10.73
CA THR A 108 6.08 -15.16 -10.28
C THR A 108 7.05 -14.74 -11.38
N ARG A 109 6.55 -14.57 -12.61
CA ARG A 109 7.37 -14.16 -13.75
C ARG A 109 7.92 -12.75 -13.52
N ARG A 110 9.23 -12.60 -13.72
CA ARG A 110 9.98 -11.33 -13.59
C ARG A 110 9.84 -10.63 -12.23
N LEU A 111 9.49 -11.35 -11.16
CA LEU A 111 9.26 -10.76 -9.83
C LEU A 111 10.36 -9.82 -9.36
N ALA A 112 11.63 -10.19 -9.50
CA ALA A 112 12.74 -9.35 -9.06
C ALA A 112 12.77 -8.00 -9.81
N ARG A 113 12.55 -8.02 -11.13
CA ARG A 113 12.47 -6.80 -11.95
C ARG A 113 11.24 -5.98 -11.59
N THR A 114 10.07 -6.61 -11.55
CA THR A 114 8.79 -5.93 -11.25
C THR A 114 8.81 -5.34 -9.84
N ALA A 115 9.33 -6.06 -8.84
CA ALA A 115 9.51 -5.54 -7.49
C ALA A 115 10.52 -4.39 -7.44
N GLY A 116 11.66 -4.51 -8.13
CA GLY A 116 12.66 -3.43 -8.23
C GLY A 116 12.08 -2.16 -8.83
N VAL A 117 11.38 -2.26 -9.97
CA VAL A 117 10.70 -1.13 -10.60
C VAL A 117 9.60 -0.57 -9.71
N THR A 118 8.83 -1.44 -9.03
CA THR A 118 7.79 -1.03 -8.08
C THR A 118 8.36 -0.19 -6.93
N VAL A 119 9.51 -0.59 -6.39
CA VAL A 119 10.20 0.19 -5.34
C VAL A 119 10.62 1.55 -5.88
N ILE A 120 11.22 1.62 -7.07
CA ILE A 120 11.64 2.89 -7.68
C ILE A 120 10.42 3.80 -7.92
N VAL A 121 9.35 3.29 -8.51
CA VAL A 121 8.12 4.03 -8.76
C VAL A 121 7.46 4.51 -7.47
N SER A 122 7.48 3.68 -6.42
CA SER A 122 6.96 4.05 -5.10
C SER A 122 7.75 5.19 -4.49
N VAL A 123 9.09 5.16 -4.59
CA VAL A 123 9.98 6.24 -4.11
C VAL A 123 9.77 7.52 -4.89
N VAL A 124 9.74 7.45 -6.23
CA VAL A 124 9.51 8.62 -7.10
C VAL A 124 8.15 9.25 -6.80
N THR A 125 7.09 8.43 -6.69
CA THR A 125 5.74 8.89 -6.35
C THR A 125 5.71 9.54 -4.97
N PHE A 126 6.34 8.92 -3.97
CA PHE A 126 6.43 9.48 -2.63
C PHE A 126 7.13 10.84 -2.62
N VAL A 127 8.29 10.96 -3.26
CA VAL A 127 9.03 12.22 -3.36
C VAL A 127 8.22 13.29 -4.09
N ALA A 128 7.56 12.94 -5.20
CA ALA A 128 6.71 13.87 -5.95
C ALA A 128 5.56 14.40 -5.09
N VAL A 129 4.85 13.52 -4.37
CA VAL A 129 3.77 13.89 -3.46
C VAL A 129 4.29 14.73 -2.29
N LEU A 130 5.43 14.37 -1.72
CA LEU A 130 6.06 15.08 -0.60
C LEU A 130 6.43 16.51 -1.02
N VAL A 131 7.14 16.65 -2.14
CA VAL A 131 7.52 17.96 -2.69
C VAL A 131 6.27 18.76 -3.04
N GLY A 132 5.29 18.14 -3.70
CA GLY A 132 4.00 18.76 -3.99
C GLY A 132 3.36 19.32 -2.72
N THR A 133 3.22 18.49 -1.69
CA THR A 133 2.63 18.86 -0.39
C THR A 133 3.43 19.97 0.31
N ALA A 134 4.75 19.93 0.24
CA ALA A 134 5.65 20.92 0.85
C ALA A 134 5.51 22.30 0.19
N PHE A 135 5.28 22.35 -1.12
CA PHE A 135 4.99 23.61 -1.80
C PHE A 135 3.59 24.12 -1.42
N LEU A 136 2.56 23.27 -1.50
CA LEU A 136 1.19 23.53 -1.03
C LEU A 136 0.45 22.18 -0.86
N ILE A 137 -0.49 22.08 0.08
CA ILE A 137 -1.24 20.81 0.29
C ILE A 137 -1.97 20.36 -1.00
N PHE A 138 -2.49 21.30 -1.78
CA PHE A 138 -3.25 21.02 -3.00
C PHE A 138 -2.45 20.28 -4.10
N PRO A 139 -1.26 20.74 -4.54
CA PRO A 139 -0.44 20.01 -5.51
C PRO A 139 0.00 18.63 -5.02
N GLY A 140 0.24 18.45 -3.72
CA GLY A 140 0.51 17.15 -3.12
C GLY A 140 -0.65 16.17 -3.32
N ILE A 141 -1.87 16.58 -2.97
CA ILE A 141 -3.09 15.78 -3.16
C ILE A 141 -3.31 15.47 -4.65
N PHE A 142 -3.12 16.48 -5.51
CA PHE A 142 -3.27 16.32 -6.95
C PHE A 142 -2.33 15.26 -7.53
N LEU A 143 -1.05 15.26 -7.11
CA LEU A 143 -0.07 14.26 -7.53
C LEU A 143 -0.40 12.88 -6.95
N ALA A 144 -0.82 12.79 -5.69
CA ALA A 144 -1.17 11.53 -5.05
C ALA A 144 -2.33 10.83 -5.79
N VAL A 145 -3.35 11.59 -6.19
CA VAL A 145 -4.48 11.08 -6.96
C VAL A 145 -4.06 10.76 -8.41
N SER A 146 -3.18 11.56 -9.01
CA SER A 146 -2.77 11.35 -10.40
C SER A 146 -1.85 10.12 -10.56
N LEU A 147 -1.07 9.81 -9.54
CA LEU A 147 -0.11 8.70 -9.52
C LEU A 147 -0.59 7.48 -8.73
N VAL A 148 -1.86 7.45 -8.32
CA VAL A 148 -2.43 6.39 -7.48
C VAL A 148 -2.32 5.00 -8.11
N PHE A 149 -2.31 4.90 -9.44
CA PHE A 149 -2.23 3.64 -10.17
C PHE A 149 -0.82 3.26 -10.62
N ALA A 150 0.21 4.09 -10.39
CA ALA A 150 1.54 3.88 -10.96
C ALA A 150 2.09 2.49 -10.60
N THR A 151 2.04 2.13 -9.31
CA THR A 151 2.45 0.80 -8.84
C THR A 151 1.59 -0.34 -9.42
N VAL A 152 0.29 -0.12 -9.57
CA VAL A 152 -0.63 -1.13 -10.14
C VAL A 152 -0.28 -1.38 -11.61
N VAL A 153 0.03 -0.33 -12.37
CA VAL A 153 0.47 -0.42 -13.77
C VAL A 153 1.79 -1.19 -13.88
N VAL A 154 2.80 -0.90 -13.04
CA VAL A 154 4.05 -1.69 -13.04
C VAL A 154 3.77 -3.17 -12.83
N ILE A 155 2.87 -3.51 -11.91
CA ILE A 155 2.66 -4.89 -11.47
C ILE A 155 1.83 -5.70 -12.47
N ILE A 156 0.81 -5.07 -13.05
CA ILE A 156 -0.15 -5.73 -13.95
C ILE A 156 0.31 -5.65 -15.40
N GLU A 157 0.83 -4.51 -15.83
CA GLU A 157 1.26 -4.27 -17.21
C GLU A 157 2.77 -4.55 -17.43
N ASP A 158 3.52 -4.92 -16.38
CA ASP A 158 4.99 -5.10 -16.41
C ASP A 158 5.77 -3.86 -16.94
N ALA A 159 5.14 -2.69 -16.78
CA ALA A 159 5.60 -1.40 -17.30
C ALA A 159 6.90 -0.89 -16.66
N GLY A 160 7.63 -0.07 -17.40
CA GLY A 160 8.79 0.67 -16.88
C GLY A 160 8.42 1.79 -15.91
N VAL A 161 9.44 2.45 -15.31
CA VAL A 161 9.23 3.55 -14.36
C VAL A 161 8.42 4.69 -14.98
N ILE A 162 8.89 5.25 -16.11
CA ILE A 162 8.26 6.40 -16.78
C ILE A 162 6.88 6.03 -17.33
N GLU A 163 6.82 4.92 -18.07
CA GLU A 163 5.59 4.38 -18.67
C GLU A 163 4.48 4.21 -17.62
N SER A 164 4.82 3.69 -16.43
CA SER A 164 3.83 3.50 -15.35
C SER A 164 3.28 4.81 -14.78
N LEU A 165 4.10 5.86 -14.71
CA LEU A 165 3.70 7.18 -14.23
C LEU A 165 2.79 7.87 -15.25
N GLU A 166 3.16 7.83 -16.53
CA GLU A 166 2.36 8.36 -17.63
C GLU A 166 1.01 7.66 -17.72
N ARG A 167 1.02 6.32 -17.71
CA ARG A 167 -0.20 5.51 -17.74
C ARG A 167 -1.09 5.76 -16.53
N SER A 168 -0.53 5.91 -15.32
CA SER A 168 -1.31 6.28 -14.13
C SER A 168 -1.96 7.66 -14.27
N TRP A 169 -1.22 8.63 -14.81
CA TRP A 169 -1.72 9.98 -15.03
C TRP A 169 -2.87 10.01 -16.03
N GLU A 170 -2.74 9.26 -17.12
CA GLU A 170 -3.81 9.06 -18.10
C GLU A 170 -5.01 8.39 -17.45
N LEU A 171 -4.80 7.29 -16.72
CA LEU A 171 -5.86 6.53 -16.06
C LEU A 171 -6.70 7.40 -15.15
N SER A 172 -6.05 8.18 -14.30
CA SER A 172 -6.67 9.09 -13.33
C SER A 172 -7.29 10.34 -13.95
N SER A 173 -6.84 10.75 -15.14
CA SER A 173 -7.38 11.92 -15.85
C SER A 173 -8.87 11.76 -16.14
N GLY A 174 -9.65 12.81 -15.87
CA GLY A 174 -11.12 12.81 -15.94
C GLY A 174 -11.84 12.22 -14.72
N HIS A 175 -11.13 11.50 -13.83
CA HIS A 175 -11.73 10.82 -12.67
C HIS A 175 -11.11 11.19 -11.33
N ARG A 176 -10.17 12.15 -11.30
CA ARG A 176 -9.42 12.57 -10.11
C ARG A 176 -10.30 12.87 -8.90
N PHE A 177 -11.39 13.60 -9.06
CA PHE A 177 -12.29 13.89 -7.94
C PHE A 177 -12.92 12.62 -7.35
N ARG A 178 -13.32 11.67 -8.18
CA ARG A 178 -13.89 10.40 -7.71
C ARG A 178 -12.85 9.53 -7.02
N LEU A 179 -11.62 9.50 -7.55
CA LEU A 179 -10.48 8.83 -6.92
C LEU A 179 -10.11 9.47 -5.59
N LEU A 180 -10.17 10.79 -5.49
CA LEU A 180 -9.99 11.53 -4.24
C LEU A 180 -11.04 11.11 -3.22
N VAL A 181 -12.33 11.14 -3.59
CA VAL A 181 -13.43 10.74 -2.70
C VAL A 181 -13.26 9.27 -2.27
N LEU A 182 -12.89 8.38 -3.18
CA LEU A 182 -12.61 6.98 -2.87
C LEU A 182 -11.48 6.85 -1.83
N GLY A 183 -10.37 7.57 -2.04
CA GLY A 183 -9.26 7.62 -1.10
C GLY A 183 -9.66 8.20 0.26
N VAL A 184 -10.50 9.24 0.28
CA VAL A 184 -11.03 9.84 1.51
C VAL A 184 -11.94 8.86 2.26
N ILE A 185 -12.81 8.12 1.59
CA ILE A 185 -13.68 7.12 2.22
C ILE A 185 -12.83 6.03 2.91
N ILE A 186 -11.85 5.47 2.19
CA ILE A 186 -10.95 4.44 2.73
C ILE A 186 -10.12 5.02 3.88
N GLY A 187 -9.56 6.22 3.68
CA GLY A 187 -8.71 6.90 4.66
C GLY A 187 -9.46 7.28 5.93
N ALA A 188 -10.67 7.82 5.81
CA ALA A 188 -11.53 8.19 6.94
C ALA A 188 -11.99 6.94 7.70
N GLY A 189 -12.45 5.91 6.99
CA GLY A 189 -12.81 4.63 7.60
C GLY A 189 -11.65 4.04 8.39
N GLY A 190 -10.45 4.00 7.79
CA GLY A 190 -9.26 3.51 8.47
C GLY A 190 -8.79 4.40 9.63
N GLY A 191 -8.93 5.71 9.50
CA GLY A 191 -8.59 6.67 10.55
C GLY A 191 -9.47 6.52 11.78
N LEU A 192 -10.78 6.35 11.60
CA LEU A 192 -11.73 6.13 12.71
C LEU A 192 -11.41 4.85 13.49
N VAL A 193 -11.10 3.75 12.80
CA VAL A 193 -10.74 2.50 13.47
C VAL A 193 -9.42 2.64 14.23
N ARG A 194 -8.43 3.32 13.63
CA ARG A 194 -7.17 3.64 14.34
C ARG A 194 -7.37 4.52 15.57
N LEU A 195 -8.26 5.51 15.51
CA LEU A 195 -8.60 6.33 16.68
C LEU A 195 -9.24 5.50 17.79
N ALA A 196 -10.17 4.60 17.45
CA ALA A 196 -10.83 3.73 18.41
C ALA A 196 -9.81 2.82 19.14
N PHE A 197 -8.90 2.17 18.41
CA PHE A 197 -7.84 1.36 19.02
C PHE A 197 -6.76 2.18 19.72
N GLY A 198 -6.52 3.42 19.29
CA GLY A 198 -5.64 4.36 19.99
C GLY A 198 -6.11 4.63 21.42
N ILE A 199 -7.42 4.75 21.64
CA ILE A 199 -8.00 4.88 22.98
C ILE A 199 -7.72 3.63 23.83
N VAL A 200 -7.84 2.44 23.24
CA VAL A 200 -7.46 1.18 23.92
C VAL A 200 -5.97 1.17 24.27
N GLY A 201 -5.12 1.67 23.37
CA GLY A 201 -3.68 1.80 23.57
C GLY A 201 -3.28 2.69 24.75
N VAL A 202 -4.11 3.65 25.17
CA VAL A 202 -3.86 4.46 26.37
C VAL A 202 -3.87 3.60 27.64
N PHE A 203 -4.75 2.60 27.70
CA PHE A 203 -4.91 1.75 28.89
C PHE A 203 -4.15 0.43 28.77
N ALA A 204 -3.94 -0.06 27.54
CA ALA A 204 -3.22 -1.28 27.24
C ALA A 204 -2.38 -1.09 25.97
N PRO A 205 -1.18 -0.50 26.07
CA PRO A 205 -0.37 -0.10 24.91
C PRO A 205 -0.10 -1.22 23.92
N VAL A 206 0.29 -2.40 24.43
CA VAL A 206 0.57 -3.58 23.59
C VAL A 206 -0.69 -4.07 22.88
N VAL A 207 -1.84 -4.12 23.57
CA VAL A 207 -3.10 -4.59 22.97
C VAL A 207 -3.60 -3.60 21.92
N GLY A 208 -3.54 -2.29 22.22
CA GLY A 208 -3.88 -1.24 21.26
C GLY A 208 -3.01 -1.32 20.01
N GLU A 209 -1.70 -1.48 20.18
CA GLU A 209 -0.75 -1.56 19.06
C GLU A 209 -0.97 -2.81 18.20
N LEU A 210 -1.17 -3.97 18.81
CA LEU A 210 -1.49 -5.19 18.05
C LEU A 210 -2.80 -5.04 17.28
N ALA A 211 -3.82 -4.44 17.89
CA ALA A 211 -5.11 -4.23 17.25
C ALA A 211 -5.03 -3.22 16.09
N THR A 212 -4.30 -2.11 16.24
CA THR A 212 -4.07 -1.13 15.17
C THR A 212 -3.31 -1.76 14.00
N THR A 213 -2.35 -2.65 14.27
CA THR A 213 -1.54 -3.32 13.25
C THR A 213 -2.33 -4.33 12.45
N VAL A 214 -3.07 -5.21 13.11
CA VAL A 214 -3.94 -6.18 12.44
C VAL A 214 -4.96 -5.44 11.57
N THR A 215 -5.58 -4.39 12.12
CA THR A 215 -6.50 -3.53 11.38
C THR A 215 -5.84 -2.89 10.18
N SER A 216 -4.62 -2.36 10.34
CA SER A 216 -3.88 -1.72 9.25
C SER A 216 -3.54 -2.73 8.14
N GLY A 217 -3.21 -3.97 8.50
CA GLY A 217 -3.04 -5.07 7.55
C GLY A 217 -4.31 -5.32 6.73
N VAL A 218 -5.45 -5.51 7.39
CA VAL A 218 -6.76 -5.70 6.74
C VAL A 218 -7.11 -4.52 5.83
N LEU A 219 -6.97 -3.29 6.34
CA LEU A 219 -7.26 -2.07 5.58
C LEU A 219 -6.32 -1.90 4.39
N SER A 220 -5.06 -2.30 4.50
CA SER A 220 -4.10 -2.23 3.40
C SER A 220 -4.47 -3.19 2.27
N LEU A 221 -4.90 -4.42 2.61
CA LEU A 221 -5.39 -5.38 1.63
C LEU A 221 -6.71 -4.90 1.00
N PHE A 222 -7.61 -4.31 1.80
CA PHE A 222 -8.84 -3.70 1.30
C PHE A 222 -8.57 -2.56 0.36
N GLY A 223 -7.72 -1.62 0.75
CA GLY A 223 -7.30 -0.51 -0.10
C GLY A 223 -6.69 -1.00 -1.42
N ALA A 224 -5.81 -2.02 -1.36
CA ALA A 224 -5.24 -2.64 -2.55
C ALA A 224 -6.32 -3.28 -3.45
N ALA A 225 -7.28 -4.01 -2.88
CA ALA A 225 -8.36 -4.63 -3.63
C ALA A 225 -9.28 -3.60 -4.28
N VAL A 226 -9.66 -2.55 -3.55
CA VAL A 226 -10.46 -1.44 -4.07
C VAL A 226 -9.72 -0.70 -5.18
N LEU A 227 -8.42 -0.48 -5.01
CA LEU A 227 -7.58 0.15 -6.03
C LEU A 227 -7.49 -0.71 -7.30
N VAL A 228 -7.33 -2.03 -7.17
CA VAL A 228 -7.36 -2.97 -8.29
C VAL A 228 -8.74 -2.97 -8.98
N GLY A 229 -9.83 -2.91 -8.22
CA GLY A 229 -11.18 -2.79 -8.77
C GLY A 229 -11.38 -1.49 -9.56
N ALA A 230 -10.93 -0.36 -9.00
CA ALA A 230 -10.96 0.94 -9.68
C ALA A 230 -10.09 0.95 -10.94
N TYR A 231 -8.91 0.32 -10.87
CA TYR A 231 -8.02 0.15 -12.03
C TYR A 231 -8.71 -0.66 -13.14
N ARG A 232 -9.35 -1.79 -12.82
CA ARG A 232 -10.08 -2.61 -13.80
C ARG A 232 -11.16 -1.83 -14.53
N GLN A 233 -11.91 -0.99 -13.82
CA GLN A 233 -12.93 -0.13 -14.43
C GLN A 233 -12.30 0.87 -15.42
N LEU A 234 -11.23 1.55 -15.01
CA LEU A 234 -10.61 2.61 -15.81
C LEU A 234 -9.71 2.10 -16.94
N ALA A 235 -9.12 0.91 -16.77
CA ALA A 235 -8.28 0.24 -17.77
C ALA A 235 -9.13 -0.48 -18.82
N GLY A 236 -10.24 -1.12 -18.44
CA GLY A 236 -11.18 -1.75 -19.38
C GLY A 236 -11.86 -0.76 -20.33
N ASP A 237 -12.00 0.50 -19.90
CA ASP A 237 -12.55 1.60 -20.70
C ASP A 237 -11.58 2.16 -21.76
N ARG A 238 -10.28 1.86 -21.64
CA ARG A 238 -9.24 2.32 -22.56
C ARG A 238 -8.61 1.09 -23.21
N GLU A 239 -9.08 0.73 -24.40
CA GLU A 239 -8.51 -0.36 -25.20
C GLU A 239 -6.97 -0.33 -25.19
N PRO A 240 -6.29 -1.49 -25.17
CA PRO A 240 -4.83 -1.56 -25.25
C PRO A 240 -4.37 -0.80 -26.50
N ARG A 241 -3.43 0.14 -26.36
CA ARG A 241 -2.75 0.71 -27.52
C ARG A 241 -2.12 -0.43 -28.30
N SER A 242 -2.46 -0.54 -29.58
CA SER A 242 -1.87 -1.55 -30.44
C SER A 242 -0.35 -1.36 -30.51
N PRO A 243 0.47 -2.41 -30.57
CA PRO A 243 1.93 -2.31 -30.63
C PRO A 243 2.49 -1.55 -31.86
N SER A 244 1.65 -1.06 -32.77
CA SER A 244 2.08 -0.37 -34.00
C SER A 244 2.19 1.15 -33.88
N GLU A 245 2.10 1.72 -32.67
CA GLU A 245 2.23 3.18 -32.44
C GLU A 245 3.54 3.59 -31.74
N TRP A 246 4.62 2.80 -31.91
CA TRP A 246 5.98 3.17 -31.52
C TRP A 246 6.88 3.37 -32.74
#